data_AF-A0A413U9F2-F1
#
_entry.id   AF-A0A413U9F2-F1
#
_cell.length_a   1.000
_cell.length_b   1.000
_cell.length_c   1.000
_cell.angle_alpha   90.00
_cell.angle_beta   90.00
_cell.angle_gamma   90.00
#
_symmetry.space_group_name_H-M   'P 1'
#
loop_
_entity.id
_entity.type
_entity.pdbx_description
1 polymer ?
#
loop_
_entity_poly.entity_id
_entity_poly.type
_entity_poly.pdbx_seq_one_letter_code
_entity_poly.pdbx_strand_id
1 'polypeptide(L)' 'DLLDLEANGYHGYLSLETATSRYYEKPWVAEETTLKAFEKLGKED' A
#
# COMPACT_ATOMS: atom_id res chain seq x y z
N ASP A 1 6.33 10.72 -0.28
CA ASP A 1 5.53 9.89 0.65
C ASP A 1 4.05 10.26 0.57
N LEU A 2 3.15 9.48 1.18
CA LEU A 2 1.72 9.79 1.25
C LEU A 2 1.44 11.22 1.71
N LEU A 3 2.22 11.70 2.68
CA LEU A 3 2.16 13.06 3.19
C LEU A 3 2.47 14.12 2.13
N ASP A 4 3.40 13.82 1.20
CA ASP A 4 3.69 14.74 0.08
C ASP A 4 2.52 14.76 -0.91
N LEU A 5 1.90 13.61 -1.16
CA LEU A 5 0.75 13.53 -2.08
C LEU A 5 -0.44 14.31 -1.51
N GLU A 6 -0.71 14.17 -0.21
CA GLU A 6 -1.73 14.95 0.48
C GLU A 6 -1.40 16.45 0.49
N ALA A 7 -0.15 16.82 0.80
CA ALA A 7 0.32 18.20 0.76
C ALA A 7 0.22 18.85 -0.64
N ASN A 8 0.25 18.03 -1.70
CA ASN A 8 0.07 18.46 -3.09
C ASN A 8 -1.38 18.28 -3.59
N GLY A 9 -2.35 18.01 -2.72
CA GLY A 9 -3.77 18.00 -3.04
C GLY A 9 -4.26 16.76 -3.80
N TYR A 10 -3.54 15.64 -3.68
CA TYR A 10 -3.95 14.38 -4.29
C TYR A 10 -5.05 13.71 -3.45
N HIS A 11 -6.26 13.63 -4.00
CA HIS A 11 -7.43 12.98 -3.37
C HIS A 11 -7.84 11.66 -4.07
N GLY A 12 -6.96 11.13 -4.93
CA GLY A 12 -7.24 9.93 -5.72
C GLY A 12 -6.94 8.62 -4.98
N TYR A 13 -7.32 7.51 -5.61
CA TYR A 13 -6.93 6.18 -5.15
C TYR A 13 -5.54 5.84 -5.67
N LEU A 14 -4.68 5.32 -4.79
CA LEU A 14 -3.39 4.77 -5.18
C LEU A 14 -3.58 3.36 -5.75
N SER A 15 -3.03 3.11 -6.94
CA SER A 15 -2.93 1.76 -7.49
C SER A 15 -1.92 0.95 -6.67
N LEU A 16 -2.37 -0.17 -6.12
CA LEU A 16 -1.50 -1.09 -5.40
C LEU A 16 -0.77 -2.01 -6.39
N GLU A 17 0.25 -1.47 -7.06
CA GLU A 17 1.10 -2.24 -7.95
C GLU A 17 2.09 -3.07 -7.10
N THR A 18 1.85 -4.38 -6.97
CA THR A 18 2.72 -5.28 -6.22
C THR A 18 3.20 -6.44 -7.08
N ALA A 19 4.52 -6.68 -7.10
CA ALA A 19 5.14 -7.80 -7.80
C ALA A 19 5.07 -9.09 -6.96
N THR A 20 3.85 -9.56 -6.71
CA THR A 20 3.56 -10.66 -5.77
C THR A 20 3.93 -12.05 -6.32
N SER A 21 4.03 -12.21 -7.65
CA SER A 21 4.20 -13.51 -8.29
C SER A 21 5.55 -14.19 -8.03
N ARG A 22 6.57 -13.44 -7.59
CA ARG A 22 7.94 -13.96 -7.45
C ARG A 22 8.23 -14.58 -6.10
N TYR A 23 7.49 -14.19 -5.05
CA TYR A 23 7.84 -14.53 -3.66
C TYR A 23 6.71 -15.20 -2.88
N TYR A 24 5.49 -15.24 -3.41
CA TYR A 24 4.35 -15.84 -2.74
C TYR A 24 3.76 -16.97 -3.57
N GLU A 25 3.60 -18.16 -2.96
CA GLU A 25 2.79 -19.26 -3.52
C GLU A 25 1.33 -18.86 -3.72
N LYS A 26 0.86 -17.87 -2.94
CA LYS A 26 -0.53 -17.38 -2.92
C LYS A 26 -0.55 -15.86 -3.03
N PRO A 27 -0.87 -15.29 -4.22
CA PRO A 27 -0.81 -13.85 -4.47
C PRO A 27 -1.65 -13.00 -3.50
N TRP A 28 -2.81 -13.48 -3.08
CA TRP A 28 -3.71 -12.76 -2.16
C TRP A 28 -3.13 -12.58 -0.76
N VAL A 29 -2.23 -13.46 -0.31
CA VAL A 29 -1.54 -13.32 0.99
C VAL A 29 -0.56 -12.15 0.96
N ALA A 30 0.07 -11.94 -0.20
CA ALA A 30 0.97 -10.81 -0.41
C ALA A 30 0.20 -9.49 -0.38
N GLU A 31 -0.92 -9.43 -1.11
CA GLU A 31 -1.81 -8.26 -1.13
C GLU A 31 -2.32 -7.93 0.28
N GLU A 32 -2.79 -8.92 1.04
CA GLU A 32 -3.27 -8.72 2.42
C GLU A 32 -2.15 -8.20 3.35
N THR A 33 -0.93 -8.71 3.18
CA THR A 33 0.24 -8.27 3.95
C THR A 33 0.59 -6.82 3.63
N THR A 34 0.59 -6.46 2.34
CA THR A 34 0.88 -5.09 1.90
C THR A 34 -0.20 -4.11 2.36
N LEU A 35 -1.48 -4.48 2.30
CA LEU A 35 -2.58 -3.66 2.83
C LEU A 35 -2.44 -3.43 4.34
N LYS A 36 -2.14 -4.47 5.12
CA LYS A 36 -1.91 -4.34 6.57
C LYS A 36 -0.71 -3.44 6.90
N ALA A 37 0.36 -3.53 6.13
CA ALA A 37 1.51 -2.65 6.29
C ALA A 37 1.16 -1.19 5.98
N PHE A 38 0.34 -0.97 4.93
CA PHE A 38 -0.15 0.34 4.54
C PHE A 38 -1.06 0.96 5.62
N GLU A 39 -2.00 0.19 6.17
CA GLU A 39 -2.86 0.63 7.29
C GLU A 39 -2.06 0.98 8.54
N LYS A 40 -0.95 0.28 8.80
CA LYS A 40 -0.08 0.54 9.95
C LYS A 40 0.72 1.85 9.79
N LEU A 41 1.21 2.11 8.59
CA LEU A 41 1.95 3.35 8.26
C LEU A 41 1.04 4.59 8.28
N GLY A 42 -0.23 4.46 7.87
CA GLY A 42 -1.20 5.56 7.93
C GLY A 42 -1.75 5.89 9.33
N LYS A 43 -1.31 5.18 10.37
CA LYS A 43 -1.77 5.34 11.77
C LYS A 43 -0.69 5.81 12.74
N GLU A 44 0.48 6.21 12.25
CA GLU A 44 1.47 6.89 13.11
C GLU A 44 1.02 8.35 13.33
N ASP A 45 0.53 8.64 14.54
CA ASP A 45 0.22 9.98 15.08
C ASP A 45 1.47 10.86 15.25
#